data_AF-A0A537QMA2-F1
#
_entry.id   AF-A0A537QMA2-F1
#
_cell.length_a   1.000
_cell.length_b   1.000
_cell.length_c   1.000
_cell.angle_alpha   90.00
_cell.angle_beta   90.00
_cell.angle_gamma   90.00
#
_symmetry.space_group_name_H-M   'P 1'
#
loop_
_entity.id
_entity.type
_entity.pdbx_description
1 polymer ?
#
loop_
_entity_poly.entity_id
_entity_poly.type
_entity_poly.pdbx_seq_one_letter_code
_entity_poly.pdbx_strand_id
1 'polypeptide(L)'
;MRRFLLGLILLALLFGSPYAAVFLNRAMGPWSATGIEQDGSVTQFTFDPNMPPPDFVPMFPGASIVQSSRVVSKAAPSGVGFLELAVHGSAEEVRDFYQAHLLAAGFAVDDLGLQGLNPATAAYLGMEGTLVGKRLATDDVLTIQIRDEEGILFRSRLLQLNWRKLSEWPAGQPRP
;
A
#
# COMPACT_ATOMS: atom_id res chain seq x y z
N MET A 1 26.58 1.66 12.90
CA MET A 1 25.31 1.00 13.26
C MET A 1 24.53 1.72 14.37
N ARG A 2 25.04 1.82 15.62
CA ARG A 2 24.28 2.42 16.75
C ARG A 2 23.74 3.84 16.49
N ARG A 3 24.56 4.75 15.95
CA ARG A 3 24.13 6.13 15.63
C ARG A 3 23.06 6.19 14.55
N PHE A 4 23.15 5.30 13.56
CA PHE A 4 22.16 5.19 12.48
C PHE A 4 20.81 4.71 13.01
N LEU A 5 20.81 3.65 13.84
CA LEU A 5 19.59 3.16 14.48
C LEU A 5 18.94 4.21 15.39
N LEU A 6 19.74 4.92 16.19
CA LEU A 6 19.24 6.04 17.01
C LEU A 6 18.63 7.14 16.14
N GLY A 7 19.26 7.47 15.00
CA GLY A 7 18.71 8.41 14.03
C GLY A 7 17.36 7.97 13.47
N LEU A 8 17.22 6.69 13.09
CA LEU A 8 15.95 6.13 12.63
C LEU A 8 14.86 6.17 13.71
N ILE A 9 15.19 5.85 14.96
CA ILE A 9 14.24 5.92 16.07
C ILE A 9 13.76 7.35 16.27
N LEU A 10 14.68 8.33 16.28
CA LEU A 10 14.32 9.73 16.39
C LEU A 10 13.44 10.18 15.22
N LEU A 11 13.78 9.75 14.00
CA LEU A 11 13.00 10.10 12.82
C LEU A 11 11.59 9.50 12.88
N ALA A 12 11.45 8.24 13.32
CA ALA A 12 10.16 7.58 13.52
C ALA A 12 9.31 8.29 14.59
N LEU A 13 9.91 8.70 15.71
CA LEU A 13 9.19 9.41 16.77
C LEU A 13 8.75 10.81 16.34
N LEU A 14 9.61 11.54 15.63
CA LEU A 14 9.34 12.93 15.26
C LEU A 14 8.40 13.06 14.06
N PHE A 15 8.56 12.20 13.05
CA PHE A 15 7.86 12.30 11.76
C PHE A 15 6.94 11.11 11.46
N GLY A 16 6.90 10.09 12.32
CA GLY A 16 6.15 8.85 12.09
C GLY A 16 7.02 7.75 11.47
N SER A 17 6.66 6.48 11.70
CA SER A 17 7.38 5.34 11.14
C SER A 17 7.49 5.31 9.60
N PRO A 18 6.53 5.87 8.81
CA PRO A 18 6.64 5.88 7.35
C PRO A 18 7.91 6.58 6.84
N TYR A 19 8.31 7.70 7.47
CA TYR A 19 9.50 8.43 7.06
C TYR A 19 10.80 7.70 7.43
N ALA A 20 10.80 6.93 8.52
CA ALA A 20 11.93 6.09 8.87
C ALA A 20 12.08 4.96 7.84
N ALA A 21 10.95 4.38 7.41
CA ALA A 21 10.91 3.39 6.35
C ALA A 21 11.37 3.97 4.99
N VAL A 22 10.96 5.19 4.62
CA VAL A 22 11.46 5.89 3.41
C VAL A 22 12.99 5.93 3.40
N PHE A 23 13.60 6.38 4.51
CA PHE A 23 15.05 6.49 4.59
C PHE A 23 15.74 5.13 4.53
N LEU A 24 15.19 4.13 5.23
CA LEU A 24 15.72 2.77 5.23
C LEU A 24 15.65 2.14 3.84
N ASN A 25 14.49 2.22 3.16
CA ASN A 25 14.30 1.64 1.83
C ASN A 25 15.19 2.33 0.78
N ARG A 26 15.38 3.65 0.87
CA ARG A 26 16.35 4.35 0.01
C ARG A 26 17.78 3.92 0.27
N ALA A 27 18.15 3.67 1.52
CA ALA A 27 19.49 3.21 1.88
C ALA A 27 19.75 1.76 1.41
N MET A 28 18.72 0.90 1.43
CA MET A 28 18.82 -0.47 0.91
C MET A 28 18.93 -0.51 -0.63
N GLY A 29 18.27 0.42 -1.31
CA GLY A 29 18.19 0.45 -2.77
C GLY A 29 17.22 -0.60 -3.35
N PRO A 30 17.05 -0.61 -4.68
CA PRO A 30 16.18 -1.58 -5.34
C PRO A 30 16.77 -2.98 -5.24
N TRP A 31 15.90 -3.98 -5.04
CA TRP A 31 16.30 -5.39 -4.99
C TRP A 31 15.19 -6.29 -5.52
N SER A 32 15.57 -7.51 -5.89
CA SER A 32 14.65 -8.52 -6.38
C SER A 32 14.95 -9.88 -5.77
N ALA A 33 13.92 -10.71 -5.66
CA ALA A 33 14.06 -12.10 -5.26
C ALA A 33 13.24 -13.01 -6.19
N THR A 34 13.64 -14.28 -6.25
CA THR A 34 12.95 -15.30 -7.01
C THR A 34 12.67 -16.47 -6.09
N GLY A 35 11.39 -16.85 -5.99
CA GLY A 35 10.92 -18.05 -5.31
C GLY A 35 10.62 -19.15 -6.31
N ILE A 36 10.90 -20.39 -5.92
CA ILE A 36 10.45 -21.59 -6.63
C ILE A 36 9.33 -22.18 -5.78
N GLU A 37 8.14 -22.28 -6.35
CA GLU A 37 6.95 -22.82 -5.69
C GLU A 37 7.01 -24.35 -5.63
N GLN A 38 6.13 -24.95 -4.81
CA GLN A 38 6.07 -26.41 -4.66
C GLN A 38 5.76 -27.15 -5.98
N ASP A 39 5.05 -26.50 -6.91
CA ASP A 39 4.74 -27.06 -8.23
C ASP A 39 5.85 -26.84 -9.26
N GLY A 40 7.00 -26.30 -8.84
CA GLY A 40 8.15 -25.97 -9.69
C GLY A 40 7.97 -24.68 -10.50
N SER A 41 6.84 -23.97 -10.37
CA SER A 41 6.68 -22.65 -10.98
C SER A 41 7.53 -21.59 -10.27
N VAL A 42 7.74 -20.47 -10.96
CA VAL A 42 8.59 -19.38 -10.49
C VAL A 42 7.74 -18.18 -10.12
N THR A 43 8.04 -17.59 -8.95
CA THR A 43 7.50 -16.30 -8.51
C THR A 43 8.63 -15.30 -8.41
N GLN A 44 8.47 -14.14 -9.05
CA GLN A 44 9.45 -13.06 -9.02
C GLN A 44 8.91 -11.90 -8.18
N PHE A 45 9.73 -11.45 -7.23
CA PHE A 45 9.48 -10.29 -6.39
C PHE A 45 10.44 -9.18 -6.81
N THR A 46 9.90 -7.99 -7.05
CA THR A 46 10.69 -6.79 -7.34
C THR A 46 10.30 -5.71 -6.35
N PHE A 47 11.29 -5.13 -5.67
CA PHE A 47 11.13 -4.02 -4.73
C PHE A 47 11.96 -2.85 -5.24
N ASP A 48 11.31 -1.76 -5.62
CA ASP A 48 11.98 -0.57 -6.09
C ASP A 48 11.10 0.65 -5.78
N PRO A 49 11.53 1.56 -4.88
CA PRO A 49 10.79 2.78 -4.57
C PRO A 49 10.53 3.70 -5.77
N ASN A 50 11.26 3.52 -6.88
CA ASN A 50 11.07 4.29 -8.11
C ASN A 50 10.25 3.54 -9.17
N MET A 51 9.76 2.33 -8.87
CA MET A 51 8.88 1.60 -9.78
C MET A 51 7.59 2.40 -9.99
N PRO A 52 7.26 2.79 -11.24
CA PRO A 52 6.05 3.55 -11.51
C PRO A 52 4.83 2.67 -11.22
N PRO A 53 3.84 3.17 -10.46
CA PRO A 53 2.56 2.48 -10.36
C PRO A 53 1.82 2.53 -11.70
N PRO A 54 0.84 1.64 -11.94
CA PRO A 54 -0.04 1.75 -13.10
C PRO A 54 -0.80 3.07 -13.12
N ASP A 55 -1.13 3.58 -14.31
CA ASP A 55 -1.81 4.87 -14.50
C ASP A 55 -3.15 5.01 -13.76
N PHE A 56 -3.80 3.89 -13.44
CA PHE A 56 -5.06 3.88 -12.71
C PHE A 56 -4.92 3.96 -11.19
N VAL A 57 -3.69 3.88 -10.65
CA VAL A 57 -3.42 3.99 -9.22
C VAL A 57 -3.11 5.47 -8.92
N PRO A 58 -4.06 6.24 -8.36
CA PRO A 58 -3.85 7.66 -8.13
C PRO A 58 -2.84 7.89 -7.00
N MET A 59 -1.99 8.91 -7.16
CA MET A 59 -1.02 9.32 -6.17
C MET A 59 -1.58 10.46 -5.31
N PHE A 60 -1.61 10.28 -4.00
CA PHE A 60 -2.06 11.35 -3.10
C PHE A 60 -1.13 12.57 -3.20
N PRO A 61 -1.65 13.81 -3.28
CA PRO A 61 -0.82 15.00 -3.44
C PRO A 61 0.18 15.18 -2.30
N GLY A 62 1.45 15.44 -2.65
CA GLY A 62 2.53 15.60 -1.67
C GLY A 62 2.97 14.32 -0.97
N ALA A 63 2.46 13.15 -1.39
CA ALA A 63 2.87 11.86 -0.86
C ALA A 63 4.35 11.56 -1.15
N SER A 64 5.02 10.94 -0.19
CA SER A 64 6.33 10.31 -0.40
C SER A 64 6.16 8.81 -0.57
N ILE A 65 6.76 8.24 -1.63
CA ILE A 65 6.80 6.77 -1.79
C ILE A 65 7.71 6.18 -0.73
N VAL A 66 7.13 5.33 0.13
CA VAL A 66 7.83 4.57 1.17
C VAL A 66 8.42 3.32 0.56
N GLN A 67 7.60 2.57 -0.19
CA GLN A 67 7.96 1.34 -0.86
C GLN A 67 7.07 1.15 -2.08
N SER A 68 7.61 0.56 -3.14
CA SER A 68 6.82 0.02 -4.23
C SER A 68 7.37 -1.36 -4.58
N SER A 69 6.47 -2.32 -4.78
CA SER A 69 6.85 -3.67 -5.16
C SER A 69 5.83 -4.32 -6.08
N ARG A 70 6.31 -5.31 -6.82
CA ARG A 70 5.49 -6.12 -7.72
C ARG A 70 5.89 -7.57 -7.61
N VAL A 71 4.88 -8.42 -7.53
CA VAL A 71 5.02 -9.88 -7.52
C VAL A 71 4.40 -10.42 -8.79
N VAL A 72 5.16 -11.18 -9.57
CA VAL A 72 4.69 -11.85 -10.78
C VAL A 72 4.84 -13.36 -10.59
N SER A 73 3.78 -14.10 -10.87
CA SER A 73 3.78 -15.57 -10.77
C SER A 73 2.89 -16.18 -11.84
N LYS A 74 2.92 -17.51 -11.96
CA LYS A 74 2.02 -18.25 -12.86
C LYS A 74 0.54 -17.98 -12.58
N ALA A 75 0.17 -17.77 -11.31
CA ALA A 75 -1.21 -17.51 -10.90
C ALA A 75 -1.64 -16.04 -11.08
N ALA A 76 -0.67 -15.11 -11.13
CA ALA A 76 -0.90 -13.69 -11.34
C ALA A 76 0.10 -13.13 -12.37
N PRO A 77 -0.05 -13.48 -13.66
CA PRO A 77 0.89 -13.06 -14.70
C PRO A 77 0.84 -11.55 -14.97
N SER A 78 -0.31 -10.89 -14.74
CA SER A 78 -0.39 -9.42 -14.77
C SER A 78 0.34 -8.77 -13.59
N GLY A 79 0.59 -9.54 -12.54
CA GLY A 79 1.30 -9.14 -11.34
C GLY A 79 0.39 -8.56 -10.27
N VAL A 80 0.77 -8.78 -9.02
CA VAL A 80 0.21 -8.14 -7.83
C VAL A 80 1.15 -7.03 -7.43
N GLY A 81 0.64 -5.81 -7.38
CA GLY A 81 1.44 -4.67 -6.98
C GLY A 81 1.07 -4.15 -5.60
N PHE A 82 2.07 -3.56 -4.96
CA PHE A 82 1.99 -2.99 -3.64
C PHE A 82 2.72 -1.65 -3.64
N LEU A 83 2.08 -0.62 -3.10
CA LEU A 83 2.62 0.72 -2.98
C LEU A 83 2.29 1.26 -1.60
N GLU A 84 3.32 1.72 -0.91
CA GLU A 84 3.19 2.41 0.36
C GLU A 84 3.52 3.88 0.20
N LEU A 85 2.63 4.73 0.72
CA LEU A 85 2.78 6.18 0.67
C LEU A 85 2.78 6.75 2.09
N ALA A 86 3.70 7.65 2.38
CA ALA A 86 3.65 8.53 3.54
C ALA A 86 2.89 9.79 3.14
N VAL A 87 1.81 10.11 3.85
CA VAL A 87 0.97 11.29 3.61
C VAL A 87 0.74 12.09 4.88
N HIS A 88 0.29 13.33 4.73
CA HIS A 88 -0.06 14.24 5.83
C HIS A 88 -1.54 14.60 5.88
N GLY A 89 -2.34 14.10 4.93
CA GLY A 89 -3.78 14.28 4.95
C GLY A 89 -4.43 13.45 6.06
N SER A 90 -5.54 13.96 6.57
CA SER A 90 -6.46 13.24 7.46
C SER A 90 -7.05 12.02 6.75
N ALA A 91 -7.59 11.07 7.52
CA ALA A 91 -8.25 9.89 6.95
C ALA A 91 -9.41 10.25 6.02
N GLU A 92 -10.16 11.31 6.35
CA GLU A 92 -11.29 11.80 5.56
C GLU A 92 -10.81 12.39 4.24
N GLU A 93 -9.80 13.28 4.25
CA GLU A 93 -9.22 13.84 3.03
C GLU A 93 -8.64 12.75 2.11
N VAL A 94 -8.01 11.73 2.69
CA VAL A 94 -7.53 10.56 1.95
C VAL A 94 -8.70 9.81 1.33
N ARG A 95 -9.75 9.50 2.10
CA ARG A 95 -10.92 8.78 1.59
C ARG A 95 -11.57 9.53 0.43
N ASP A 96 -11.84 10.82 0.61
CA ASP A 96 -12.46 11.68 -0.39
C ASP A 96 -11.62 11.76 -1.67
N PHE A 97 -10.30 11.93 -1.52
CA PHE A 97 -9.37 11.96 -2.65
C PHE A 97 -9.47 10.68 -3.48
N TYR A 98 -9.30 9.51 -2.84
CA TYR A 98 -9.28 8.24 -3.56
C TYR A 98 -10.64 7.88 -4.12
N GLN A 99 -11.73 8.12 -3.37
CA GLN A 99 -13.07 7.88 -3.85
C GLN A 99 -13.36 8.70 -5.11
N ALA A 100 -13.08 10.01 -5.09
CA ALA A 100 -13.30 10.88 -6.24
C ALA A 100 -12.48 10.45 -7.48
N HIS A 101 -11.19 10.16 -7.30
CA HIS A 101 -10.32 9.78 -8.42
C HIS A 101 -10.64 8.41 -8.99
N LEU A 102 -10.98 7.43 -8.13
CA LEU A 102 -11.34 6.10 -8.59
C LEU A 102 -12.69 6.08 -9.31
N LEU A 103 -13.69 6.80 -8.79
CA LEU A 103 -14.97 6.96 -9.48
C LEU A 103 -14.78 7.62 -10.85
N ALA A 104 -13.96 8.68 -10.94
CA ALA A 104 -13.64 9.34 -12.20
C ALA A 104 -12.90 8.41 -13.19
N ALA A 105 -12.09 7.47 -12.68
CA ALA A 105 -11.39 6.46 -13.48
C ALA A 105 -12.24 5.22 -13.85
N GLY A 106 -13.54 5.24 -13.51
CA GLY A 106 -14.51 4.20 -13.85
C GLY A 106 -14.52 3.00 -12.90
N PHE A 107 -13.98 3.14 -11.69
CA PHE A 107 -14.12 2.12 -10.64
C PHE A 107 -15.46 2.27 -9.93
N ALA A 108 -16.07 1.14 -9.57
CA ALA A 108 -17.03 1.09 -8.47
C ALA A 108 -16.24 1.05 -7.15
N VAL A 109 -16.57 1.94 -6.21
CA VAL A 109 -15.81 2.10 -4.95
C VAL A 109 -16.69 1.74 -3.77
N ASP A 110 -16.21 0.80 -2.95
CA ASP A 110 -16.79 0.39 -1.69
C ASP A 110 -15.93 0.93 -0.53
N ASP A 111 -16.52 1.73 0.37
CA ASP A 111 -15.88 2.09 1.64
C ASP A 111 -16.22 1.03 2.69
N LEU A 112 -15.21 0.26 3.06
CA LEU A 112 -15.33 -0.83 4.02
C LEU A 112 -15.06 -0.38 5.46
N GLY A 113 -14.70 0.89 5.68
CA GLY A 113 -14.30 1.42 6.98
C GLY A 113 -13.23 0.53 7.63
N LEU A 114 -13.54 0.01 8.82
CA LEU A 114 -12.62 -0.86 9.56
C LEU A 114 -12.68 -2.34 9.14
N GLN A 115 -13.34 -2.69 8.03
CA GLN A 115 -13.51 -4.07 7.55
C GLN A 115 -14.06 -5.05 8.60
N GLY A 116 -15.01 -4.59 9.41
CA GLY A 116 -15.59 -5.41 10.48
C GLY A 116 -14.69 -5.60 11.71
N LEU A 117 -13.53 -4.94 11.78
CA LEU A 117 -12.76 -4.88 13.02
C LEU A 117 -13.50 -4.04 14.06
N ASN A 118 -13.45 -4.48 15.31
CA ASN A 118 -13.87 -3.65 16.43
C ASN A 118 -12.84 -2.50 16.66
N PRO A 119 -13.23 -1.41 17.35
CA PRO A 119 -12.36 -0.25 17.53
C PRO A 119 -11.03 -0.55 18.22
N ALA A 120 -11.00 -1.46 19.20
CA ALA A 120 -9.78 -1.80 19.93
C ALA A 120 -8.79 -2.55 19.04
N THR A 121 -9.27 -3.50 18.23
CA THR A 121 -8.43 -4.22 17.25
C THR A 121 -7.95 -3.29 16.15
N ALA A 122 -8.81 -2.38 15.66
CA ALA A 122 -8.43 -1.41 14.64
C ALA A 122 -7.32 -0.47 15.13
N ALA A 123 -7.46 0.08 16.35
CA ALA A 123 -6.42 0.91 16.97
C ALA A 123 -5.12 0.14 17.22
N TYR A 124 -5.21 -1.12 17.66
CA TYR A 124 -4.02 -1.97 17.84
C TYR A 124 -3.27 -2.24 16.53
N LEU A 125 -3.99 -2.42 15.42
CA LEU A 125 -3.42 -2.61 14.08
C LEU A 125 -3.11 -1.29 13.37
N GLY A 126 -3.35 -0.15 14.02
CA GLY A 126 -3.17 1.19 13.46
C GLY A 126 -3.96 1.39 12.17
N MET A 127 -5.26 1.05 12.15
CA MET A 127 -6.10 1.13 10.95
C MET A 127 -7.30 2.05 11.16
N GLU A 128 -7.44 3.03 10.26
CA GLU A 128 -8.50 4.04 10.31
C GLU A 128 -9.54 3.88 9.19
N GLY A 129 -9.22 3.13 8.13
CA GLY A 129 -10.16 2.88 7.05
C GLY A 129 -9.64 1.99 5.95
N THR A 130 -10.55 1.53 5.09
CA THR A 130 -10.24 0.80 3.87
C THR A 130 -11.22 1.14 2.77
N LEU A 131 -10.70 1.48 1.59
CA LEU A 131 -11.46 1.56 0.35
C LEU A 131 -11.11 0.39 -0.57
N VAL A 132 -12.09 -0.09 -1.32
CA VAL A 132 -11.89 -1.04 -2.42
C VAL A 132 -12.51 -0.48 -3.69
N GLY A 133 -11.70 -0.30 -4.72
CA GLY A 133 -12.15 0.02 -6.07
C GLY A 133 -12.13 -1.22 -6.96
N LYS A 134 -13.20 -1.45 -7.74
CA LYS A 134 -13.27 -2.49 -8.78
C LYS A 134 -13.62 -1.88 -10.13
N ARG A 135 -12.87 -2.21 -11.17
CA ARG A 135 -13.14 -1.79 -12.55
C ARG A 135 -13.23 -3.00 -13.47
N LEU A 136 -14.46 -3.45 -13.72
CA LEU A 136 -14.75 -4.66 -14.50
C LEU A 136 -14.26 -4.58 -15.94
N ALA A 137 -14.30 -3.38 -16.55
CA ALA A 137 -13.91 -3.19 -17.96
C ALA A 137 -12.45 -3.60 -18.25
N THR A 138 -11.58 -3.51 -17.25
CA THR A 138 -10.15 -3.85 -17.34
C THR A 138 -9.74 -4.93 -16.36
N ASP A 139 -10.72 -5.54 -15.68
CA ASP A 139 -10.53 -6.57 -14.66
C ASP A 139 -9.65 -6.09 -13.47
N ASP A 140 -9.60 -4.79 -13.17
CA ASP A 140 -8.74 -4.25 -12.10
C ASP A 140 -9.44 -4.22 -10.74
N VAL A 141 -8.68 -4.50 -9.68
CA VAL A 141 -9.05 -4.21 -8.30
C VAL A 141 -7.91 -3.44 -7.62
N LEU A 142 -8.28 -2.42 -6.84
CA LEU A 142 -7.38 -1.64 -6.01
C LEU A 142 -7.94 -1.60 -4.58
N THR A 143 -7.15 -2.02 -3.61
CA THR A 143 -7.46 -1.91 -2.18
C THR A 143 -6.54 -0.87 -1.56
N ILE A 144 -7.12 0.07 -0.82
CA ILE A 144 -6.41 1.15 -0.15
C ILE A 144 -6.68 1.03 1.33
N GLN A 145 -5.66 0.69 2.10
CA GLN A 145 -5.72 0.72 3.56
C GLN A 145 -5.15 2.03 4.07
N ILE A 146 -5.89 2.66 4.97
CA ILE A 146 -5.58 3.95 5.56
C ILE A 146 -5.18 3.66 7.01
N ARG A 147 -3.88 3.81 7.33
CA ARG A 147 -3.37 3.56 8.69
C ARG A 147 -3.64 4.74 9.60
N ASP A 148 -3.45 4.59 10.91
CA ASP A 148 -3.57 5.69 11.86
C ASP A 148 -2.45 6.73 11.66
N GLU A 149 -2.66 7.94 12.20
CA GLU A 149 -1.62 8.96 12.26
C GLU A 149 -0.53 8.65 13.30
N GLU A 150 0.71 8.89 12.92
CA GLU A 150 1.90 8.68 13.73
C GLU A 150 2.82 9.91 13.70
N GLY A 151 3.69 10.03 14.71
CA GLY A 151 4.69 11.10 14.82
C GLY A 151 4.25 12.25 15.73
N ILE A 152 5.24 12.93 16.32
CA ILE A 152 5.01 13.98 17.33
C ILE A 152 4.99 15.38 16.71
N LEU A 153 5.93 15.69 15.81
CA LEU A 153 6.10 17.04 15.26
C LEU A 153 5.40 17.21 13.90
N PHE A 154 5.48 16.19 13.06
CA PHE A 154 4.93 16.21 11.71
C PHE A 154 4.13 14.93 11.52
N ARG A 155 2.86 14.96 11.92
CA ARG A 155 1.99 13.78 11.90
C ARG A 155 1.86 13.28 10.49
N SER A 156 2.20 12.01 10.29
CA SER A 156 2.11 11.35 9.00
C SER A 156 1.31 10.08 9.13
N ARG A 157 0.89 9.57 7.98
CA ARG A 157 0.09 8.37 7.87
C ARG A 157 0.64 7.49 6.77
N LEU A 158 0.61 6.19 6.99
CA LEU A 158 0.89 5.22 5.95
C LEU A 158 -0.39 4.88 5.17
N LEU A 159 -0.33 5.00 3.86
CA LEU A 159 -1.32 4.41 2.97
C LEU A 159 -0.72 3.16 2.35
N GLN A 160 -1.47 2.07 2.32
CA GLN A 160 -1.05 0.83 1.68
C GLN A 160 -2.02 0.50 0.55
N LEU A 161 -1.52 0.62 -0.67
CA LEU A 161 -2.25 0.40 -1.90
C LEU A 161 -1.85 -0.96 -2.47
N ASN A 162 -2.83 -1.80 -2.75
CA ASN A 162 -2.64 -3.12 -3.34
C ASN A 162 -3.48 -3.22 -4.59
N TRP A 163 -2.89 -3.59 -5.73
CA TRP A 163 -3.65 -3.81 -6.97
C TRP A 163 -3.35 -5.16 -7.60
N ARG A 164 -4.34 -5.69 -8.31
CA ARG A 164 -4.22 -6.92 -9.10
C ARG A 164 -5.40 -7.04 -10.07
N LYS A 165 -5.40 -8.11 -10.85
CA LYS A 165 -6.56 -8.52 -11.64
C LYS A 165 -7.57 -9.33 -10.84
N LEU A 166 -8.86 -9.10 -11.05
CA LEU A 166 -9.96 -9.83 -10.41
C LEU A 166 -9.99 -11.30 -10.85
N SER A 167 -9.70 -11.58 -12.12
CA SER A 167 -9.56 -12.94 -12.66
C SER A 167 -8.39 -13.71 -12.05
N GLU A 168 -7.37 -12.99 -11.56
CA GLU A 168 -6.18 -13.55 -10.93
C GLU A 168 -6.31 -13.63 -9.39
N TRP A 169 -7.51 -13.43 -8.82
CA TRP A 169 -7.71 -13.51 -7.36
C TRP A 169 -7.42 -14.92 -6.83
N PRO A 170 -6.77 -15.08 -5.66
CA PRO A 170 -6.42 -16.40 -5.14
C PRO A 170 -7.66 -17.28 -4.93
N ALA A 171 -7.61 -18.52 -5.42
CA ALA A 171 -8.68 -19.48 -5.23
C ALA A 171 -8.91 -19.74 -3.74
N GLY A 172 -10.17 -19.83 -3.32
CA GLY A 172 -10.55 -20.08 -1.93
C GLY A 172 -10.45 -18.87 -0.99
N GLN A 173 -10.03 -17.70 -1.49
CA GLN A 173 -10.14 -16.45 -0.75
C GLN A 173 -11.41 -15.70 -1.15
N PRO A 174 -12.12 -15.06 -0.20
CA PRO A 174 -13.24 -14.20 -0.55
C PRO A 174 -12.74 -13.11 -1.48
N ARG A 175 -13.45 -12.93 -2.61
CA ARG A 175 -13.23 -11.77 -3.46
C ARG A 175 -13.75 -10.55 -2.73
N PRO A 176 -13.03 -9.43 -2.79
CA PRO A 176 -13.47 -8.21 -2.14
C PRO A 176 -14.71 -7.68 -2.83
#